data_AF-A0A969MVY7-F1
#
_entry.id   AF-A0A969MVY7-F1
#
_cell.length_a   1.000
_cell.length_b   1.000
_cell.length_c   1.000
_cell.angle_alpha   90.00
_cell.angle_beta   90.00
_cell.angle_gamma   90.00
#
_symmetry.space_group_name_H-M   'P 1'
#
loop_
_entity.id
_entity.type
_entity.pdbx_description
1 polymer ?
#
loop_
_entity_poly.entity_id
_entity_poly.type
_entity_poly.pdbx_seq_one_letter_code
_entity_poly.pdbx_strand_id
1 'polypeptide(L)' 'GQKLFILGAKRLPEARPYIGRVPGRVIEVQAGIGTQVLTGDGVLLLTQVQPEGGEAAPPPKSSTPNPYN' A
#
# COMPACT_ATOMS: atom_id res chain seq x y z
N GLY A 1 -1.56 13.93 -5.65
CA GLY A 1 -1.18 13.18 -4.43
C GLY A 1 -0.13 13.97 -3.68
N GLN A 2 -0.01 13.78 -2.37
CA GLN A 2 1.13 14.30 -1.60
C GLN A 2 2.34 13.39 -1.79
N LYS A 3 3.54 13.97 -1.76
CA LYS A 3 4.78 13.20 -1.82
C LYS A 3 5.00 12.51 -0.47
N LEU A 4 5.30 11.22 -0.53
CA LEU A 4 5.59 10.38 0.62
C LEU A 4 6.93 9.67 0.39
N PHE A 5 7.69 9.50 1.46
CA PHE A 5 8.83 8.59 1.50
C PHE A 5 8.36 7.23 2.02
N ILE A 6 8.70 6.17 1.31
CA ILE A 6 8.45 4.80 1.77
C ILE A 6 9.62 4.38 2.65
N LEU A 7 9.36 4.19 3.94
CA LEU A 7 10.38 3.79 4.91
C LEU A 7 10.41 2.28 5.15
N GLY A 8 9.28 1.61 4.93
CA GLY A 8 9.15 0.15 5.06
C GLY A 8 8.17 -0.42 4.04
N ALA A 9 8.61 -1.45 3.32
CA ALA A 9 7.80 -2.18 2.37
C ALA A 9 8.21 -3.66 2.28
N LYS A 10 7.26 -4.53 1.95
CA LYS A 10 7.51 -5.95 1.66
C LYS A 10 6.90 -6.32 0.32
N ARG A 11 7.61 -7.13 -0.47
CA ARG A 11 7.03 -7.74 -1.67
C ARG A 11 6.07 -8.84 -1.24
N LEU A 12 4.88 -8.89 -1.83
CA LEU A 12 3.94 -10.00 -1.66
C LEU A 12 4.08 -10.95 -2.85
N PRO A 13 4.83 -12.06 -2.71
CA PRO A 13 5.11 -12.98 -3.82
C PRO A 13 3.87 -13.75 -4.29
N GLU A 14 2.87 -13.92 -3.42
CA GLU A 14 1.63 -14.66 -3.70
C GLU A 14 0.48 -13.79 -4.21
N ALA A 15 0.73 -12.51 -4.50
CA ALA A 15 -0.31 -11.65 -5.04
C ALA A 15 -0.77 -12.18 -6.41
N ARG A 16 -2.07 -12.44 -6.54
CA ARG A 16 -2.67 -12.94 -7.78
C ARG A 16 -2.27 -12.04 -8.94
N PRO A 17 -2.02 -12.59 -10.14
CA PRO A 17 -1.77 -11.76 -11.29
C PRO A 17 -2.99 -10.89 -11.60
N TYR A 18 -2.93 -9.61 -11.24
CA TYR A 18 -4.02 -8.68 -11.56
C TYR A 18 -3.98 -8.38 -13.07
N ILE A 19 -5.09 -8.62 -13.78
CA ILE A 19 -5.26 -8.18 -15.16
C ILE A 19 -5.72 -6.72 -15.15
N GLY A 20 -5.09 -5.87 -15.97
CA GLY A 20 -5.32 -4.43 -15.96
C GLY A 20 -4.56 -3.66 -14.86
N ARG A 21 -3.33 -4.08 -14.54
CA ARG A 21 -2.50 -3.42 -13.52
C ARG A 21 -2.24 -1.97 -13.90
N VAL A 22 -2.58 -1.06 -12.99
CA VAL A 22 -2.14 0.32 -13.03
C VAL A 22 -1.10 0.47 -11.92
N PRO A 23 0.21 0.53 -12.24
CA PRO A 23 1.24 0.74 -11.24
C PRO A 23 0.94 1.97 -10.38
N GLY A 24 1.12 1.84 -9.06
CA GLY A 24 0.77 2.87 -8.07
C GLY A 24 -0.67 2.82 -7.58
N ARG A 25 -1.52 1.92 -8.10
CA ARG A 25 -2.89 1.74 -7.61
C ARG A 25 -2.91 1.03 -6.26
N VAL A 26 -3.60 1.64 -5.28
CA VAL A 26 -3.95 0.99 -4.01
C VAL A 26 -5.06 -0.02 -4.27
N ILE A 27 -4.85 -1.27 -3.85
CA ILE A 27 -5.84 -2.36 -4.00
C ILE A 27 -6.45 -2.79 -2.68
N GLU A 28 -5.71 -2.64 -1.57
CA GLU A 28 -6.18 -3.02 -0.25
C GLU A 28 -5.49 -2.17 0.82
N VAL A 29 -6.23 -1.85 1.88
CA VAL A 29 -5.70 -1.22 3.09
C VAL A 29 -6.00 -2.18 4.24
N GLN A 30 -4.96 -2.74 4.84
CA GLN A 30 -5.07 -3.66 5.96
C GLN A 30 -4.75 -2.92 7.26
N ALA A 31 -5.78 -2.74 8.08
CA ALA A 31 -5.69 -2.02 9.34
C ALA A 31 -4.57 -2.57 10.23
N GLY A 32 -3.65 -1.69 10.66
CA GLY A 32 -2.52 -2.08 11.51
C GLY A 32 -1.44 -2.93 10.83
N ILE A 33 -1.61 -3.31 9.56
CA ILE A 33 -0.64 -4.11 8.79
C ILE A 33 0.05 -3.23 7.75
N GLY A 34 -0.72 -2.57 6.88
CA GLY A 34 -0.16 -1.78 5.79
C GLY A 34 -1.10 -1.62 4.59
N THR A 35 -0.57 -1.02 3.53
CA THR A 35 -1.30 -0.74 2.29
C THR A 35 -0.72 -1.53 1.13
N GLN A 36 -1.55 -2.29 0.42
CA GLN A 36 -1.14 -3.01 -0.77
C GLN A 36 -1.26 -2.12 -2.00
N VAL A 37 -0.16 -2.02 -2.75
CA VAL A 37 -0.05 -1.20 -3.96
C VAL A 37 0.43 -2.08 -5.12
N LEU A 38 -0.26 -1.97 -6.25
CA LEU A 38 0.15 -2.62 -7.49
C LEU A 38 1.44 -2.01 -8.04
N THR A 39 2.36 -2.87 -8.45
CA THR A 39 3.54 -2.52 -9.25
C THR A 39 3.40 -3.10 -10.66
N GLY A 40 4.36 -2.80 -11.53
CA GLY A 40 4.40 -3.39 -12.87
C GLY A 40 4.51 -4.93 -12.83
N ASP A 41 5.17 -5.47 -11.81
CA ASP A 41 5.52 -6.89 -11.70
C ASP A 41 4.81 -7.64 -10.55
N GLY A 42 4.09 -6.95 -9.66
CA GLY A 42 3.40 -7.60 -8.53
C GLY A 42 2.70 -6.62 -7.59
N VAL A 43 2.81 -6.88 -6.29
CA VAL A 43 2.23 -6.06 -5.22
C VAL A 43 3.28 -5.79 -4.14
N LEU A 44 3.33 -4.55 -3.66
CA LEU A 44 4.06 -4.15 -2.48
C LEU A 44 3.09 -3.87 -1.33
N LEU A 45 3.39 -4.42 -0.15
CA LEU A 45 2.77 -4.04 1.11
C LEU A 45 3.61 -2.93 1.74
N LEU A 46 3.09 -1.71 1.77
CA LEU A 46 3.71 -0.56 2.43
C LEU A 46 3.33 -0.59 3.92
N THR A 47 4.33 -0.69 4.80
CA THR A 47 4.12 -0.81 6.25
C THR A 47 4.46 0.47 7.01
N GLN A 48 5.29 1.34 6.43
CA GLN A 48 5.67 2.61 7.02
C GLN A 48 5.97 3.65 5.95
N VAL A 49 5.37 4.83 6.08
CA VAL A 49 5.55 5.95 5.15
C VAL A 49 5.77 7.24 5.93
N GLN A 50 6.42 8.23 5.33
CA GLN A 50 6.62 9.54 5.92
C GLN A 50 6.18 10.61 4.91
N PRO A 51 5.25 11.51 5.26
CA PRO A 51 4.95 12.67 4.44
C PRO A 51 6.18 13.55 4.26
N GLU A 52 6.30 14.18 3.10
CA GLU A 52 7.36 15.15 2.88
C GLU A 52 7.29 16.27 3.93
N GLY A 53 8.36 16.42 4.72
CA GLY A 53 8.43 17.37 5.83
C GLY A 53 7.69 16.96 7.11
N GLY A 54 7.10 15.76 7.17
CA GLY A 54 6.37 15.25 8.33
C GLY A 54 7.11 14.13 9.08
N GLU A 55 6.49 13.59 10.11
CA GLU A 55 7.00 12.41 10.84
C GLU A 55 6.55 11.10 10.20
N ALA A 56 7.24 10.01 10.53
CA ALA A 56 6.87 8.68 10.07
C ALA A 56 5.47 8.30 10.59
N ALA A 57 4.58 7.95 9.67
CA ALA A 57 3.25 7.48 9.97
C ALA A 57 3.27 5.96 10.22
N PRO A 58 2.60 5.48 11.29
CA PRO A 58 2.34 4.05 11.47
C PRO A 58 1.40 3.54 10.35
N PRO A 59 1.26 2.21 10.18
CA PRO A 59 0.30 1.65 9.25
C PRO A 59 -1.10 2.19 9.51
N PRO A 60 -1.94 2.31 8.45
CA PRO A 60 -3.25 2.91 8.54
C PRO A 60 -4.07 2.24 9.64
N LYS A 61 -4.64 3.08 10.51
CA LYS A 61 -5.65 2.64 11.49
C LYS A 61 -6.93 2.36 10.72
N SER A 62 -7.64 1.29 11.09
CA SER A 62 -8.84 0.79 10.39
C SER A 62 -9.76 1.91 9.91
N SER A 63 -9.73 2.16 8.61
CA SER A 63 -10.80 2.85 7.89
C SER A 63 -11.51 1.79 7.04
N THR A 64 -12.84 1.83 7.12
CA THR A 64 -13.89 0.98 6.55
C THR A 64 -13.49 0.01 5.43
N PRO A 65 -13.94 -1.27 5.45
CA PRO A 65 -13.61 -2.24 4.42
C PRO A 65 -13.98 -1.75 3.02
N ASN A 66 -13.08 -2.04 2.07
CA ASN A 66 -13.29 -1.83 0.64
C ASN A 66 -14.51 -2.66 0.18
N PRO A 67 -15.56 -2.06 -0.40
CA PRO A 67 -16.81 -2.78 -0.77
C PRO A 67 -16.67 -3.72 -1.98
N TYR A 68 -15.45 -3.93 -2.49
CA TYR A 68 -15.18 -4.77 -3.66
C TYR A 68 -14.59 -6.14 -3.33
N ASN A 69 -14.72 -6.62 -2.09
CA ASN A 69 -14.35 -7.99 -1.70
C ASN A 69 -15.51 -8.69 -0.99
#